data_AF-A6UX41-F1
#
_entry.id   AF-A6UX41-F1
#
_cell.length_a   1.000
_cell.length_b   1.000
_cell.length_c   1.000
_cell.angle_alpha   90.00
_cell.angle_beta   90.00
_cell.angle_gamma   90.00
#
_symmetry.space_group_name_H-M   'P 1'
#
loop_
_entity.id
_entity.type
_entity.pdbx_description
1 polymer ?
#
loop_
_entity_poly.entity_id
_entity_poly.type
_entity_poly.pdbx_seq_one_letter_code
_entity_poly.pdbx_strand_id
1 'polypeptide(L)'
;MKDKEYTDKDKLKHYFKKYVNITNEIGILEDSLKELNNRLNLNMGNEKYLTNEINEYMESLNKLKHNLDKLNNNIDIINYQELNEYINKLKNVSVDTDDSLNWDIFNKIEGLKLELENIRWELEMAILNYGLQKLEINYNHIKDDLFEYTCKKIIQQFAEKQEQKNK
;
A
#
# COMPACT_ATOMS: atom_id res chain seq x y z
N MET A 1 6.67 23.22 -16.34
CA MET A 1 7.59 23.49 -17.46
C MET A 1 7.06 24.57 -18.39
N LYS A 2 7.90 25.53 -18.81
CA LYS A 2 7.58 26.54 -19.85
C LYS A 2 8.00 26.10 -21.27
N ASP A 3 8.58 24.91 -21.42
CA ASP A 3 8.86 24.33 -22.73
C ASP A 3 7.54 24.10 -23.46
N LYS A 4 7.41 24.67 -24.67
CA LYS A 4 6.22 24.59 -25.52
C LYS A 4 6.33 23.46 -26.54
N GLU A 5 7.52 22.90 -26.73
CA GLU A 5 7.81 21.89 -27.75
C GLU A 5 7.76 20.46 -27.22
N TYR A 6 7.61 20.27 -25.91
CA TYR A 6 7.45 18.93 -25.33
C TYR A 6 6.00 18.47 -25.47
N THR A 7 5.81 17.42 -26.27
CA THR A 7 4.49 16.88 -26.64
C THR A 7 3.75 16.23 -25.47
N ASP A 8 4.47 15.66 -24.50
CA ASP A 8 3.87 14.90 -23.39
C ASP A 8 3.75 15.74 -22.09
N LYS A 9 3.82 17.06 -22.22
CA LYS A 9 3.76 17.98 -21.09
C LYS A 9 2.49 17.85 -20.26
N ASP A 10 1.35 17.62 -20.92
CA ASP A 10 0.07 17.44 -20.25
C ASP A 10 0.00 16.10 -19.52
N LYS A 11 0.63 15.04 -20.07
CA LYS A 11 0.79 13.73 -19.42
C LYS A 11 1.63 13.88 -18.12
N LEU A 12 2.77 14.54 -18.19
CA LEU A 12 3.61 14.81 -17.02
C LEU A 12 2.87 15.62 -15.95
N LYS A 13 2.14 16.66 -16.35
CA LYS A 13 1.34 17.49 -15.44
C LYS A 13 0.22 16.69 -14.79
N HIS A 14 -0.47 15.83 -15.55
CA HIS A 14 -1.53 14.96 -15.06
C HIS A 14 -1.01 14.03 -13.96
N TYR A 15 0.04 13.25 -14.26
CA TYR A 15 0.58 12.30 -13.29
C TYR A 15 1.21 12.97 -12.08
N PHE A 16 1.85 14.14 -12.24
CA PHE A 16 2.39 14.88 -11.10
C PHE A 16 1.27 15.38 -10.17
N LYS A 17 0.18 15.90 -10.74
CA LYS A 17 -0.99 16.29 -9.95
C LYS A 17 -1.59 15.08 -9.23
N LYS A 18 -1.70 13.94 -9.92
CA LYS A 18 -2.22 12.69 -9.36
C LYS A 18 -1.35 12.19 -8.21
N TYR A 19 -0.03 12.22 -8.37
CA TYR A 19 0.96 11.87 -7.34
C TYR A 19 0.77 12.69 -6.06
N VAL A 20 0.69 14.02 -6.19
CA VAL A 20 0.50 14.93 -5.05
C VAL A 20 -0.83 14.66 -4.36
N ASN A 21 -1.91 14.50 -5.13
CA ASN A 21 -3.23 14.22 -4.56
C ASN A 21 -3.27 12.92 -3.75
N ILE A 22 -2.74 11.82 -4.31
CA ILE A 22 -2.72 10.53 -3.63
C ILE A 22 -1.81 10.56 -2.40
N THR A 23 -0.65 11.20 -2.49
CA THR A 23 0.26 11.35 -1.34
C THR A 23 -0.43 12.10 -0.20
N ASN A 24 -1.16 13.18 -0.51
CA ASN A 24 -1.93 13.93 0.48
C ASN A 24 -3.08 13.09 1.06
N GLU A 25 -3.80 12.34 0.23
CA GLU A 25 -4.88 11.46 0.68
C GLU A 25 -4.37 10.38 1.63
N ILE A 26 -3.24 9.74 1.30
CA ILE A 26 -2.55 8.78 2.19
C ILE A 26 -2.23 9.44 3.52
N GLY A 27 -1.60 10.63 3.52
CA GLY A 27 -1.24 11.33 4.76
C GLY A 27 -2.44 11.65 5.65
N ILE A 28 -3.55 12.13 5.05
CA ILE A 28 -4.80 12.39 5.78
C ILE A 28 -5.38 11.10 6.40
N LEU A 29 -5.34 9.99 5.65
CA LEU A 29 -5.84 8.71 6.12
C LEU A 29 -4.97 8.12 7.23
N GLU A 30 -3.63 8.25 7.14
CA GLU A 30 -2.70 7.84 8.19
C GLU A 30 -2.92 8.64 9.48
N ASP A 31 -3.12 9.95 9.37
CA ASP A 31 -3.46 10.82 10.51
C ASP A 31 -4.83 10.44 11.11
N SER A 32 -5.82 10.15 10.26
CA SER A 32 -7.16 9.73 10.69
C SER A 32 -7.13 8.39 11.42
N LEU A 33 -6.35 7.42 10.92
CA LEU A 33 -6.16 6.11 11.55
C LEU A 33 -5.51 6.25 12.94
N LYS A 34 -4.51 7.13 13.06
CA LYS A 34 -3.85 7.43 14.32
C LYS A 34 -4.82 8.07 15.32
N GLU A 35 -5.70 8.96 14.86
CA GLU A 35 -6.72 9.58 15.70
C GLU A 35 -7.80 8.57 16.14
N LEU A 36 -8.23 7.69 15.23
CA LEU A 36 -9.21 6.63 15.53
C LEU A 36 -8.66 5.64 16.56
N ASN A 37 -7.41 5.20 16.43
CA ASN A 37 -6.73 4.36 17.43
C ASN A 37 -6.67 5.03 18.81
N ASN A 38 -6.48 6.35 18.85
CA ASN A 38 -6.53 7.09 20.13
C ASN A 38 -7.95 7.16 20.72
N ARG A 39 -8.99 7.16 19.88
CA ARG A 39 -10.41 7.24 20.27
C ARG A 39 -11.04 5.88 20.61
N LEU A 40 -10.60 4.79 19.98
CA LEU A 40 -11.12 3.43 20.21
C LEU A 40 -10.80 2.89 21.61
N ASN A 41 -9.76 3.42 22.26
CA ASN A 41 -9.55 3.23 23.70
C ASN A 41 -10.73 3.69 24.59
N LEU A 42 -11.82 4.26 24.03
CA LEU A 42 -12.91 4.87 24.79
C LEU A 42 -14.34 4.33 24.53
N ASN A 43 -14.66 3.51 23.50
CA ASN A 43 -16.08 3.22 23.17
C ASN A 43 -16.38 1.86 22.47
N MET A 44 -16.61 0.78 23.24
CA MET A 44 -17.11 -0.54 22.77
C MET A 44 -18.63 -0.51 22.50
N GLY A 45 -19.07 -0.54 21.23
CA GLY A 45 -20.52 -0.47 20.90
C GLY A 45 -21.04 -1.34 19.75
N ASN A 46 -20.18 -1.98 18.95
CA ASN A 46 -20.58 -2.69 17.72
C ASN A 46 -20.67 -4.23 17.86
N GLU A 47 -20.94 -4.74 19.06
CA GLU A 47 -20.79 -6.16 19.42
C GLU A 47 -21.72 -7.13 18.65
N LYS A 48 -22.92 -6.75 18.18
CA LYS A 48 -23.97 -7.72 17.79
C LYS A 48 -23.75 -8.50 16.48
N TYR A 49 -23.25 -7.88 15.41
CA TYR A 49 -23.07 -8.60 14.12
C TYR A 49 -21.87 -9.56 14.20
N LEU A 50 -20.75 -9.07 14.73
CA LEU A 50 -19.57 -9.90 14.89
C LEU A 50 -19.76 -11.00 15.95
N THR A 51 -20.63 -10.80 16.95
CA THR A 51 -21.03 -11.87 17.86
C THR A 51 -21.59 -13.07 17.08
N ASN A 52 -22.40 -12.85 16.04
CA ASN A 52 -22.96 -13.95 15.26
C ASN A 52 -21.90 -14.66 14.42
N GLU A 53 -21.00 -13.93 13.74
CA GLU A 53 -19.92 -14.56 12.97
C GLU A 53 -18.88 -15.26 13.87
N ILE A 54 -18.56 -14.68 15.04
CA ILE A 54 -17.71 -15.33 16.06
C ILE A 54 -18.39 -16.61 16.56
N ASN A 55 -19.71 -16.59 16.77
CA ASN A 55 -20.44 -17.79 17.18
C ASN A 55 -20.40 -18.87 16.10
N GLU A 56 -20.60 -18.53 14.82
CA GLU A 56 -20.51 -19.47 13.70
C GLU A 56 -19.08 -20.04 13.51
N TYR A 57 -18.07 -19.19 13.69
CA TYR A 57 -16.66 -19.59 13.71
C TYR A 57 -16.36 -20.57 14.85
N MET A 58 -16.83 -20.26 16.07
CA MET A 58 -16.68 -21.12 17.24
C MET A 58 -17.40 -22.46 17.08
N GLU A 59 -18.60 -22.46 16.49
CA GLU A 59 -19.30 -23.70 16.13
C GLU A 59 -18.50 -24.55 15.14
N SER A 60 -17.90 -23.93 14.14
CA SER A 60 -17.08 -24.61 13.14
C SER A 60 -15.83 -25.24 13.76
N LEU A 61 -15.15 -24.54 14.66
CA LEU A 61 -14.03 -25.07 15.42
C LEU A 61 -14.45 -26.22 16.37
N ASN A 62 -15.64 -26.15 16.96
CA ASN A 62 -16.17 -27.23 17.79
C ASN A 62 -16.48 -28.48 16.96
N LYS A 63 -17.05 -28.32 15.76
CA LYS A 63 -17.27 -29.44 14.81
C LYS A 63 -15.95 -30.06 14.38
N LEU A 64 -14.93 -29.24 14.09
CA LEU A 64 -13.60 -29.73 13.72
C LEU A 64 -12.96 -30.55 14.84
N LYS A 65 -13.04 -30.07 16.09
CA LYS A 65 -12.56 -30.81 17.27
C LYS A 65 -13.27 -32.14 17.42
N HIS A 66 -14.60 -32.14 17.35
CA HIS A 66 -15.40 -33.36 17.47
C HIS A 66 -15.06 -34.40 16.40
N ASN A 67 -14.79 -33.97 15.18
CA ASN A 67 -14.36 -34.85 14.09
C ASN A 67 -12.95 -35.39 14.33
N LEU A 68 -12.03 -34.56 14.85
CA LEU A 68 -10.68 -34.99 15.22
C LEU A 68 -10.72 -36.04 16.34
N ASP A 69 -11.54 -35.82 17.38
CA ASP A 69 -11.71 -36.74 18.50
C ASP A 69 -12.27 -38.10 18.03
N LYS A 70 -13.29 -38.07 17.15
CA LYS A 70 -13.83 -39.29 16.53
C LYS A 70 -12.80 -40.04 15.71
N LEU A 71 -12.01 -39.32 14.92
CA LEU A 71 -11.00 -39.94 14.05
C LEU A 71 -9.86 -40.54 14.88
N ASN A 72 -9.47 -39.88 15.96
CA ASN A 72 -8.49 -40.40 16.92
C ASN A 72 -8.99 -41.67 17.62
N ASN A 73 -10.25 -41.70 18.05
CA ASN A 73 -10.86 -42.88 18.67
C ASN A 73 -10.94 -44.10 17.73
N ASN A 74 -10.90 -43.90 16.41
CA ASN A 74 -11.01 -44.96 15.43
C ASN A 74 -9.66 -45.45 14.88
N ILE A 75 -8.66 -44.57 14.74
CA ILE A 75 -7.44 -44.86 13.98
C ILE A 75 -6.14 -44.40 14.69
N ASP A 76 -6.25 -43.87 15.91
CA ASP A 76 -5.14 -43.38 16.75
C ASP A 76 -4.15 -42.47 16.01
N ILE A 77 -4.47 -41.17 15.97
CA ILE A 77 -3.74 -40.18 15.19
C ILE A 77 -2.46 -39.80 15.93
N ILE A 78 -1.31 -40.10 15.31
CA ILE A 78 0.02 -39.84 15.87
C ILE A 78 0.22 -38.37 16.29
N ASN A 79 -0.35 -37.41 15.55
CA ASN A 79 -0.23 -35.97 15.84
C ASN A 79 -1.50 -35.36 16.47
N TYR A 80 -2.36 -36.17 17.10
CA TYR A 80 -3.61 -35.69 17.72
C TYR A 80 -3.41 -34.54 18.70
N GLN A 81 -2.41 -34.65 19.58
CA GLN A 81 -2.12 -33.62 20.58
C GLN A 81 -1.76 -32.28 19.93
N GLU A 82 -0.92 -32.31 18.91
CA GLU A 82 -0.50 -31.11 18.17
C GLU A 82 -1.67 -30.45 17.44
N LEU A 83 -2.52 -31.25 16.78
CA LEU A 83 -3.74 -30.77 16.12
C LEU A 83 -4.75 -30.17 17.12
N ASN A 84 -4.92 -30.80 18.29
CA ASN A 84 -5.78 -30.27 19.35
C ASN A 84 -5.23 -28.95 19.92
N GLU A 85 -3.91 -28.82 20.06
CA GLU A 85 -3.27 -27.55 20.44
C GLU A 85 -3.52 -26.46 19.40
N TYR A 86 -3.41 -26.76 18.11
CA TYR A 86 -3.73 -25.79 17.05
C TYR A 86 -5.19 -25.37 17.06
N ILE A 87 -6.12 -26.31 17.25
CA ILE A 87 -7.56 -25.97 17.41
C ILE A 87 -7.77 -25.07 18.63
N ASN A 88 -7.09 -25.33 19.75
CA ASN A 88 -7.20 -24.49 20.94
C ASN A 88 -6.59 -23.09 20.71
N LYS A 89 -5.49 -22.97 19.96
CA LYS A 89 -4.93 -21.67 19.54
C LYS A 89 -5.93 -20.89 18.68
N LEU A 90 -6.60 -21.55 17.73
CA LEU A 90 -7.61 -20.94 16.88
C LEU A 90 -8.86 -20.46 17.64
N LYS A 91 -9.24 -21.15 18.72
CA LYS A 91 -10.32 -20.74 19.64
C LYS A 91 -9.99 -19.52 20.49
N ASN A 92 -8.69 -19.26 20.70
CA ASN A 92 -8.19 -18.18 21.53
C ASN A 92 -7.80 -16.93 20.72
N VAL A 93 -8.16 -16.87 19.43
CA VAL A 93 -7.99 -15.67 18.61
C VAL A 93 -9.00 -14.63 19.09
N SER A 94 -8.52 -13.56 19.74
CA SER A 94 -9.35 -12.40 20.02
C SER A 94 -9.52 -11.58 18.75
N VAL A 95 -10.75 -11.45 18.26
CA VAL A 95 -11.08 -10.52 17.19
C VAL A 95 -11.62 -9.26 17.86
N ASP A 96 -10.88 -8.16 17.74
CA ASP A 96 -11.37 -6.85 18.20
C ASP A 96 -12.35 -6.30 17.17
N THR A 97 -13.62 -6.20 17.57
CA THR A 97 -14.77 -5.85 16.74
C THR A 97 -14.85 -4.37 16.37
N ASP A 98 -14.09 -3.54 17.07
CA ASP A 98 -14.21 -2.09 17.00
C ASP A 98 -13.34 -1.48 15.87
N ASP A 99 -12.59 -2.34 15.17
CA ASP A 99 -11.55 -1.97 14.19
C ASP A 99 -12.00 -2.00 12.71
N SER A 100 -13.28 -2.20 12.38
CA SER A 100 -13.74 -2.27 10.97
C SER A 100 -13.38 -1.01 10.16
N LEU A 101 -13.56 0.17 10.75
CA LEU A 101 -13.20 1.44 10.10
C LEU A 101 -11.68 1.58 9.96
N ASN A 102 -10.91 1.07 10.94
CA ASN A 102 -9.46 1.03 10.86
C ASN A 102 -8.97 0.11 9.75
N TRP A 103 -9.61 -1.05 9.59
CA TRP A 103 -9.36 -1.96 8.48
C TRP A 103 -9.72 -1.34 7.13
N ASP A 104 -10.84 -0.64 7.03
CA ASP A 104 -11.24 0.06 5.80
C ASP A 104 -10.24 1.15 5.41
N ILE A 105 -9.82 1.97 6.38
CA ILE A 105 -8.81 3.02 6.18
C ILE A 105 -7.46 2.39 5.81
N PHE A 106 -7.05 1.33 6.49
CA PHE A 106 -5.81 0.60 6.19
C PHE A 106 -5.83 0.04 4.75
N ASN A 107 -6.89 -0.68 4.38
CA ASN A 107 -7.03 -1.25 3.03
C ASN A 107 -7.07 -0.15 1.96
N LYS A 108 -7.71 0.99 2.25
CA LYS A 108 -7.70 2.15 1.36
C LYS A 108 -6.30 2.74 1.19
N ILE A 109 -5.51 2.86 2.27
CA ILE A 109 -4.11 3.31 2.22
C ILE A 109 -3.29 2.35 1.36
N GLU A 110 -3.41 1.03 1.56
CA GLU A 110 -2.65 0.04 0.77
C GLU A 110 -3.03 0.09 -0.72
N GLY A 111 -4.31 0.23 -1.04
CA GLY A 111 -4.76 0.44 -2.42
C GLY A 111 -4.19 1.71 -3.05
N LEU A 112 -4.15 2.82 -2.31
CA LEU A 112 -3.55 4.08 -2.76
C LEU A 112 -2.03 3.98 -2.94
N LYS A 113 -1.32 3.21 -2.09
CA LYS A 113 0.13 2.97 -2.24
C LYS A 113 0.43 2.20 -3.52
N LEU A 114 -0.35 1.16 -3.82
CA LEU A 114 -0.23 0.42 -5.09
C LEU A 114 -0.49 1.33 -6.30
N GLU A 115 -1.52 2.19 -6.22
CA GLU A 115 -1.77 3.18 -7.27
C GLU A 115 -0.61 4.19 -7.42
N LEU A 116 -0.01 4.60 -6.29
CA LEU A 116 1.12 5.51 -6.25
C LEU A 116 2.37 4.92 -6.92
N GLU A 117 2.63 3.62 -6.76
CA GLU A 117 3.72 2.93 -7.45
C GLU A 117 3.58 3.02 -8.97
N ASN A 118 2.38 2.76 -9.49
CA ASN A 118 2.12 2.90 -10.93
C ASN A 118 2.30 4.35 -11.41
N ILE A 119 1.87 5.33 -10.63
CA ILE A 119 2.04 6.75 -10.97
C ILE A 119 3.52 7.16 -10.95
N ARG A 120 4.31 6.66 -9.99
CA ARG A 120 5.76 6.89 -9.95
C ARG A 120 6.42 6.38 -11.22
N TRP A 121 6.07 5.16 -11.64
CA TRP A 121 6.58 4.60 -12.88
C TRP A 121 6.22 5.45 -14.12
N GLU A 122 4.96 5.89 -14.24
CA GLU A 122 4.53 6.77 -15.34
C GLU A 122 5.26 8.12 -15.34
N LEU A 123 5.54 8.68 -14.15
CA LEU A 123 6.33 9.90 -14.00
C LEU A 123 7.77 9.69 -14.42
N GLU A 124 8.41 8.61 -13.97
CA GLU A 124 9.78 8.26 -14.35
C GLU A 124 9.90 8.13 -15.86
N MET A 125 8.99 7.40 -16.50
CA MET A 125 8.96 7.24 -17.95
C MET A 125 8.75 8.57 -18.68
N ALA A 126 7.86 9.44 -18.19
CA ALA A 126 7.65 10.76 -18.79
C ALA A 126 8.93 11.63 -18.70
N ILE A 127 9.61 11.61 -17.55
CA ILE A 127 10.85 12.36 -17.33
C ILE A 127 11.99 11.82 -18.21
N LEU A 128 12.13 10.49 -18.31
CA LEU A 128 13.11 9.85 -19.18
C LEU A 128 12.87 10.21 -20.64
N ASN A 129 11.62 10.14 -21.11
CA ASN A 129 11.26 10.51 -22.48
C ASN A 129 11.56 11.99 -22.76
N TYR A 130 11.27 12.89 -21.81
CA TYR A 130 11.67 14.28 -21.95
C TYR A 130 13.19 14.44 -22.07
N GLY A 131 13.94 13.73 -21.21
CA GLY A 131 15.39 13.70 -21.25
C GLY A 131 15.92 13.26 -22.61
N LEU A 132 15.48 12.11 -23.12
CA LEU A 132 15.91 11.59 -24.42
C LEU A 132 15.56 12.51 -25.60
N GLN A 133 14.43 13.20 -25.55
CA GLN A 133 14.01 14.11 -26.63
C GLN A 133 14.76 15.44 -26.63
N LYS A 134 15.16 15.95 -25.46
CA LYS A 134 15.71 17.30 -25.31
C LYS A 134 17.18 17.34 -24.90
N LEU A 135 17.74 16.22 -24.47
CA LEU A 135 19.12 16.06 -24.08
C LEU A 135 19.71 14.96 -24.98
N GLU A 136 20.85 15.22 -25.60
CA GLU A 136 21.62 14.21 -26.35
C GLU A 136 22.25 13.22 -25.35
N ILE A 137 21.44 12.38 -24.74
CA ILE A 137 21.87 11.41 -23.73
C ILE A 137 22.49 10.21 -24.44
N ASN A 138 23.83 10.11 -24.40
CA ASN A 138 24.55 8.93 -24.83
C ASN A 138 24.53 7.85 -23.72
N TYR A 139 23.58 6.92 -23.83
CA TYR A 139 23.34 5.85 -22.87
C TYR A 139 24.51 4.85 -22.72
N ASN A 140 25.43 4.78 -23.68
CA ASN A 140 26.56 3.83 -23.67
C ASN A 140 27.63 4.14 -22.61
N HIS A 141 27.59 5.31 -21.98
CA HIS A 141 28.57 5.73 -20.97
C HIS A 141 27.97 5.98 -19.59
N ILE A 142 26.70 5.63 -19.39
CA ILE A 142 26.01 5.82 -18.12
C ILE A 142 26.28 4.59 -17.25
N LYS A 143 27.07 4.78 -16.19
CA LYS A 143 27.33 3.75 -15.16
C LYS A 143 26.34 3.83 -13.98
N ASP A 144 25.61 4.93 -13.86
CA ASP A 144 24.64 5.22 -12.81
C ASP A 144 23.20 4.86 -13.23
N ASP A 145 22.24 4.97 -12.33
CA ASP A 145 20.81 4.90 -12.66
C ASP A 145 20.46 5.93 -13.75
N LEU A 146 19.96 5.46 -14.89
CA LEU A 146 19.59 6.27 -16.06
C LEU A 146 18.59 7.37 -15.69
N PHE A 147 17.65 7.08 -14.78
CA PHE A 147 16.67 8.05 -14.33
C PHE A 147 17.32 9.17 -13.52
N GLU A 148 18.18 8.83 -12.57
CA GLU A 148 18.89 9.80 -11.73
C GLU A 148 19.82 10.69 -12.58
N TYR A 149 20.56 10.08 -13.50
CA TYR A 149 21.42 10.80 -14.45
C TYR A 149 20.61 11.79 -15.30
N THR A 150 19.48 11.34 -15.84
CA THR A 150 18.59 12.15 -16.67
C THR A 150 18.04 13.33 -15.86
N CYS A 151 17.60 13.10 -14.63
CA CYS A 151 17.15 14.15 -13.72
C CYS A 151 18.23 15.20 -13.48
N LYS A 152 19.46 14.78 -13.15
CA LYS A 152 20.61 15.69 -12.92
C LYS A 152 20.87 16.56 -14.15
N LYS A 153 20.86 15.98 -15.35
CA LYS A 153 21.08 16.72 -16.60
C LYS A 153 19.95 17.71 -16.90
N ILE A 154 18.70 17.32 -16.67
CA ILE A 154 17.55 18.21 -16.81
C ILE A 154 17.70 19.41 -15.87
N ILE A 155 18.00 19.17 -14.59
CA ILE A 155 18.19 20.22 -13.59
C ILE A 155 19.33 21.17 -14.00
N GLN A 156 20.48 20.62 -14.41
CA GLN A 156 21.62 21.39 -14.88
C GLN A 156 21.25 22.31 -16.05
N GLN A 157 20.58 21.78 -17.09
CA GLN A 157 20.16 22.57 -18.24
C GLN A 157 19.20 23.70 -17.85
N PHE A 158 18.30 23.47 -16.90
CA PHE A 158 17.39 24.50 -16.40
C PHE A 158 18.13 25.58 -15.60
N ALA A 159 19.13 25.21 -14.79
CA ALA A 159 19.95 26.17 -14.04
C ALA A 159 20.76 27.08 -15.00
N GLU A 160 21.45 26.49 -15.98
CA GLU A 160 22.24 27.23 -16.98
C GLU A 160 21.38 28.20 -17.82
N LYS A 161 20.16 27.78 -18.21
CA LYS A 161 19.20 28.64 -18.94
C LYS A 161 18.66 29.79 -18.09
N GLN A 162 18.66 29.70 -16.75
CA GLN A 162 18.25 30.79 -15.87
C GLN A 162 19.37 31.81 -15.68
N GLU A 163 20.62 31.37 -15.54
CA GLU A 163 21.78 32.26 -15.45
C GLU A 163 21.97 33.12 -16.70
N GLN A 164 21.73 32.55 -17.90
CA GLN A 164 21.79 33.28 -19.16
C GLN A 164 20.68 34.31 -19.35
N LYS A 165 19.56 34.20 -18.63
CA LYS A 165 18.45 35.16 -18.68
C LYS A 165 18.60 36.33 -17.69
N ASN A 166 19.48 36.17 -16.70
CA ASN A 166 19.73 37.16 -15.66
C ASN A 166 21.03 37.96 -15.92
N LYS A 167 21.70 37.72 -17.05
CA LYS A 167 22.78 38.53 -17.63
C LYS A 167 22.23 39.33 -18.80
#